data_AF-A0A0G4PQ92-F1
#
_entry.id   AF-A0A0G4PQ92-F1
#
_cell.length_a   1.000
_cell.length_b   1.000
_cell.length_c   1.000
_cell.angle_alpha   90.00
_cell.angle_beta   90.00
_cell.angle_gamma   90.00
#
_symmetry.space_group_name_H-M   'P 1'
#
loop_
_entity.id
_entity.type
_entity.pdbx_description
1 polymer ?
#
loop_
_entity_poly.entity_id
_entity_poly.type
_entity_poly.pdbx_seq_one_letter_code
_entity_poly.pdbx_strand_id
1 'polypeptide(L)'
;MNDDDRRTVCEELKHMVKAWRAITQDKHDSYIGNFGKQPLKEVFLVSHPELARSFQGPNAVRQFQDACGMEINTKASIMFTHNDLVSPNIILSLGQNPKAAAIIDWAQAGWYPTYWEYCKARRVRVDPYYFDNTVQEEWFTKYLPRNLDPADDETYYYP
;
A
#
# COMPACT_ATOMS: atom_id res chain seq x y z
N MET A 1 2.94 -9.87 23.12
CA MET A 1 2.80 -10.68 21.90
C MET A 1 4.16 -11.23 21.53
N ASN A 2 4.31 -12.54 21.40
CA ASN A 2 5.58 -13.17 21.02
C ASN A 2 5.79 -13.12 19.49
N ASP A 3 6.88 -13.69 18.98
CA ASP A 3 7.15 -13.72 17.52
C ASP A 3 6.17 -14.60 16.75
N ASP A 4 5.77 -15.73 17.32
CA ASP A 4 4.87 -16.68 16.67
C ASP A 4 3.47 -16.08 16.49
N ASP A 5 2.95 -15.40 17.51
CA ASP A 5 1.71 -14.63 17.45
C ASP A 5 1.78 -13.59 16.31
N ARG A 6 2.87 -12.83 16.20
CA ARG A 6 3.08 -11.83 15.14
C ARG A 6 3.07 -12.46 13.76
N ARG A 7 3.67 -13.64 13.60
CA ARG A 7 3.66 -14.39 12.33
C ARG A 7 2.27 -14.86 11.98
N THR A 8 1.50 -15.38 12.94
CA THR A 8 0.10 -15.76 12.72
C THR A 8 -0.74 -14.56 12.28
N VAL A 9 -0.59 -13.41 12.94
CA VAL A 9 -1.24 -12.16 12.51
C VAL A 9 -0.82 -11.78 11.09
N CYS A 10 0.46 -11.90 10.73
CA CYS A 10 0.91 -11.61 9.36
C CYS A 10 0.28 -12.53 8.31
N GLU A 11 0.10 -13.81 8.61
CA GLU A 11 -0.60 -14.71 7.70
C GLU A 11 -2.07 -14.30 7.53
N GLU A 12 -2.77 -13.90 8.60
CA GLU A 12 -4.13 -13.35 8.48
C GLU A 12 -4.16 -12.07 7.64
N LEU A 13 -3.24 -11.13 7.90
CA LEU A 13 -3.10 -9.89 7.14
C LEU A 13 -2.87 -10.15 5.66
N LYS A 14 -2.02 -11.12 5.31
CA LYS A 14 -1.79 -11.53 3.93
C LYS A 14 -3.06 -12.01 3.24
N HIS A 15 -3.92 -12.73 3.94
CA HIS A 15 -5.23 -13.14 3.40
C HIS A 15 -6.15 -11.94 3.19
N MET A 16 -6.18 -10.98 4.14
CA MET A 16 -6.95 -9.75 3.99
C MET A 16 -6.45 -8.93 2.80
N VAL A 17 -5.13 -8.77 2.65
CA VAL A 17 -4.49 -8.10 1.51
C VAL A 17 -4.94 -8.71 0.19
N LYS A 18 -4.88 -10.03 0.09
CA LYS A 18 -5.36 -10.75 -1.11
C LYS A 18 -6.84 -10.49 -1.38
N ALA A 19 -7.67 -10.38 -0.34
CA ALA A 19 -9.10 -10.14 -0.50
C ALA A 19 -9.40 -8.77 -1.12
N TRP A 20 -8.76 -7.69 -0.66
CA TRP A 20 -8.98 -6.38 -1.29
C TRP A 20 -8.26 -6.25 -2.63
N ARG A 21 -7.11 -6.90 -2.83
CA ARG A 21 -6.45 -6.98 -4.15
C ARG A 21 -7.26 -7.75 -5.19
N ALA A 22 -8.19 -8.60 -4.77
CA ALA A 22 -9.12 -9.32 -5.65
C ALA A 22 -10.29 -8.45 -6.14
N ILE A 23 -10.45 -7.24 -5.58
CA ILE A 23 -11.42 -6.27 -6.12
C ILE A 23 -10.91 -5.82 -7.49
N THR A 24 -11.73 -5.98 -8.51
CA THR A 24 -11.40 -5.64 -9.90
C THR A 24 -12.18 -4.43 -10.40
N GLN A 25 -11.56 -3.67 -11.29
CA GLN A 25 -12.25 -2.68 -12.11
C GLN A 25 -12.97 -3.37 -13.27
N ASP A 26 -13.82 -2.62 -13.96
CA ASP A 26 -14.25 -3.03 -15.30
C ASP A 26 -13.02 -3.13 -16.21
N LYS A 27 -12.85 -4.29 -16.86
CA LYS A 27 -11.72 -4.58 -17.77
C LYS A 27 -11.59 -3.59 -18.93
N HIS A 28 -12.67 -2.91 -19.29
CA HIS A 28 -12.71 -1.92 -20.36
C HIS A 28 -12.55 -0.48 -19.86
N ASP A 29 -12.52 -0.27 -18.54
CA ASP A 29 -12.48 1.05 -17.92
C ASP A 29 -11.41 1.15 -16.82
N SER A 30 -10.24 0.57 -17.06
CA SER A 30 -9.13 0.58 -16.12
C SER A 30 -8.52 1.98 -15.95
N TYR A 31 -8.31 2.39 -14.70
CA TYR A 31 -7.69 3.65 -14.34
C TYR A 31 -6.86 3.56 -13.05
N ILE A 32 -5.91 4.48 -12.90
CA ILE A 32 -5.24 4.81 -11.63
C ILE A 32 -5.95 6.03 -11.05
N GLY A 33 -6.44 5.92 -9.82
CA GLY A 33 -7.28 6.94 -9.21
C GLY A 33 -8.05 6.41 -8.00
N ASN A 34 -8.76 7.30 -7.31
CA ASN A 34 -9.71 6.92 -6.28
C ASN A 34 -11.05 6.46 -6.91
N PHE A 35 -12.00 5.97 -6.11
CA PHE A 35 -13.34 5.58 -6.53
C PHE A 35 -14.01 6.63 -7.42
N GLY A 36 -14.68 6.19 -8.48
CA GLY A 36 -15.36 7.08 -9.41
C GLY A 36 -14.41 7.94 -10.24
N LYS A 37 -13.20 7.42 -10.56
CA LYS A 37 -12.15 8.12 -11.32
C LYS A 37 -11.75 9.47 -10.73
N GLN A 38 -11.90 9.61 -9.42
CA GLN A 38 -11.44 10.81 -8.73
C GLN A 38 -9.90 10.80 -8.62
N PRO A 39 -9.27 11.97 -8.45
CA PRO A 39 -7.85 12.07 -8.17
C PRO A 39 -7.41 11.18 -7.00
N LEU A 40 -6.15 10.75 -7.03
CA LEU A 40 -5.52 10.05 -5.92
C LEU A 40 -5.54 10.96 -4.67
N LYS A 41 -5.79 10.37 -3.50
CA LYS A 41 -5.75 11.06 -2.20
C LYS A 41 -4.46 10.80 -1.45
N GLU A 42 -3.42 10.46 -2.20
CA GLU A 42 -2.11 10.15 -1.65
C GLU A 42 -1.47 11.41 -1.07
N VAL A 43 -1.08 11.35 0.20
CA VAL A 43 -0.46 12.48 0.91
C VAL A 43 0.86 12.91 0.29
N PHE A 44 1.67 11.97 -0.23
CA PHE A 44 2.92 12.32 -0.91
C PHE A 44 2.71 13.05 -2.24
N LEU A 45 1.53 12.91 -2.86
CA LEU A 45 1.21 13.60 -4.11
C LEU A 45 0.60 15.00 -3.88
N VAL A 46 0.39 15.41 -2.62
CA VAL A 46 -0.17 16.73 -2.31
C VAL A 46 0.70 17.88 -2.84
N SER A 47 2.03 17.68 -2.87
CA SER A 47 2.98 18.66 -3.41
C SER A 47 3.07 18.64 -4.95
N HIS A 48 2.35 17.73 -5.60
CA HIS A 48 2.46 17.39 -7.02
C HIS A 48 1.10 17.58 -7.73
N PRO A 49 0.69 18.83 -8.00
CA PRO A 49 -0.63 19.14 -8.56
C PRO A 49 -0.88 18.50 -9.94
N GLU A 50 0.16 18.19 -10.69
CA GLU A 50 0.11 17.43 -11.95
C GLU A 50 -0.39 15.98 -11.78
N LEU A 51 -0.27 15.45 -10.56
CA LEU A 51 -0.75 14.14 -10.15
C LEU A 51 -2.16 14.19 -9.52
N ALA A 52 -2.74 15.39 -9.34
CA ALA A 52 -4.10 15.59 -8.84
C ALA A 52 -5.18 15.26 -9.89
N ARG A 53 -5.03 14.12 -10.58
CA ARG A 53 -5.95 13.60 -11.60
C ARG A 53 -5.99 12.08 -11.57
N SER A 54 -7.00 11.50 -12.21
CA SER A 54 -6.99 10.08 -12.56
C SER A 54 -6.21 9.86 -13.85
N PHE A 55 -5.50 8.74 -13.97
CA PHE A 55 -4.87 8.29 -15.22
C PHE A 55 -5.70 7.16 -15.80
N GLN A 56 -6.11 7.27 -17.07
CA GLN A 56 -7.09 6.36 -17.67
C GLN A 56 -6.54 5.68 -18.92
N GLY A 57 -7.13 4.53 -19.26
CA GLY A 57 -6.85 3.80 -20.48
C GLY A 57 -5.68 2.82 -20.37
N PRO A 58 -5.29 2.17 -21.48
CA PRO A 58 -4.33 1.06 -21.47
C PRO A 58 -2.93 1.48 -21.00
N ASN A 59 -2.60 2.78 -21.08
CA ASN A 59 -1.32 3.33 -20.68
C ASN A 59 -1.38 4.07 -19.32
N ALA A 60 -2.44 3.89 -18.52
CA ALA A 60 -2.61 4.61 -17.26
C ALA A 60 -1.39 4.46 -16.32
N VAL A 61 -0.85 3.25 -16.19
CA VAL A 61 0.36 2.96 -15.39
C VAL A 61 1.55 3.76 -15.90
N ARG A 62 1.76 3.80 -17.22
CA ARG A 62 2.88 4.52 -17.81
C ARG A 62 2.73 6.04 -17.63
N GLN A 63 1.54 6.57 -17.83
CA GLN A 63 1.27 8.00 -17.61
C GLN A 63 1.50 8.40 -16.15
N PHE A 64 1.11 7.55 -15.19
CA PHE A 64 1.37 7.77 -13.78
C PHE A 64 2.87 7.74 -13.47
N GLN A 65 3.59 6.75 -14.01
CA GLN A 65 5.05 6.64 -13.87
C GLN A 65 5.78 7.85 -14.43
N ASP A 66 5.46 8.25 -15.66
CA ASP A 66 6.06 9.41 -16.32
C ASP A 66 5.78 10.69 -15.50
N ALA A 67 4.57 10.84 -14.95
CA ALA A 67 4.21 12.00 -14.16
C ALA A 67 4.91 12.04 -12.79
N CYS A 68 5.22 10.88 -12.19
CA CYS A 68 6.05 10.79 -10.99
C CYS A 68 7.55 10.74 -11.28
N GLY A 69 7.99 10.90 -12.54
CA GLY A 69 9.41 10.79 -12.91
C GLY A 69 10.04 9.41 -12.66
N MET A 70 9.22 8.34 -12.65
CA MET A 70 9.67 6.98 -12.36
C MET A 70 10.08 6.23 -13.64
N GLU A 71 11.33 5.77 -13.71
CA GLU A 71 11.86 4.95 -14.81
C GLU A 71 11.63 3.46 -14.58
N ILE A 72 10.37 3.05 -14.64
CA ILE A 72 9.96 1.66 -14.40
C ILE A 72 9.69 0.96 -15.73
N ASN A 73 10.54 -0.02 -16.06
CA ASN A 73 10.46 -0.78 -17.32
C ASN A 73 9.64 -2.07 -17.22
N THR A 74 9.26 -2.48 -16.01
CA THR A 74 8.43 -3.65 -15.79
C THR A 74 6.95 -3.33 -15.96
N LYS A 75 6.21 -4.23 -16.61
CA LYS A 75 4.75 -4.11 -16.70
C LYS A 75 4.13 -4.37 -15.33
N ALA A 76 3.41 -3.38 -14.80
CA ALA A 76 2.60 -3.53 -13.60
C ALA A 76 1.12 -3.53 -13.97
N SER A 77 0.32 -4.39 -13.32
CA SER A 77 -1.14 -4.28 -13.36
C SER A 77 -1.63 -3.24 -12.37
N ILE A 78 -2.89 -2.83 -12.51
CA ILE A 78 -3.56 -1.94 -11.56
C ILE A 78 -4.35 -2.80 -10.57
N MET A 79 -4.21 -2.53 -9.29
CA MET A 79 -4.93 -3.22 -8.21
C MET A 79 -5.50 -2.22 -7.21
N PHE A 80 -6.53 -2.65 -6.49
CA PHE A 80 -7.03 -1.88 -5.36
C PHE A 80 -6.07 -2.03 -4.18
N THR A 81 -5.70 -0.91 -3.57
CA THR A 81 -4.75 -0.86 -2.46
C THR A 81 -5.36 -0.12 -1.27
N HIS A 82 -4.96 -0.52 -0.06
CA HIS A 82 -5.18 0.27 1.15
C HIS A 82 -4.40 1.58 1.08
N ASN A 83 -3.19 1.48 0.52
CA ASN A 83 -2.26 2.60 0.30
C ASN A 83 -1.77 3.30 1.59
N ASP A 84 -2.18 2.88 2.79
CA ASP A 84 -1.62 3.40 4.05
C ASP A 84 -1.44 2.30 5.10
N LEU A 85 -0.88 1.15 4.68
CA LEU A 85 -0.79 -0.04 5.51
C LEU A 85 0.43 0.02 6.45
N VAL A 86 0.27 0.77 7.54
CA VAL A 86 1.21 0.86 8.65
C VAL A 86 0.70 0.08 9.87
N SER A 87 1.59 -0.33 10.77
CA SER A 87 1.21 -1.13 11.96
C SER A 87 0.12 -0.48 12.85
N PRO A 88 0.02 0.85 13.01
CA PRO A 88 -1.07 1.45 13.80
C PRO A 88 -2.45 1.32 13.16
N ASN A 89 -2.53 1.09 11.84
CA ASN A 89 -3.80 0.92 11.11
C ASN A 89 -4.33 -0.52 11.18
N ILE A 90 -3.70 -1.38 12.00
CA ILE A 90 -4.04 -2.78 12.18
C ILE A 90 -4.51 -2.98 13.62
N ILE A 91 -5.80 -3.24 13.78
CA ILE A 91 -6.40 -3.48 15.10
C ILE A 91 -6.33 -4.97 15.41
N LEU A 92 -5.78 -5.31 16.57
CA LEU A 92 -5.69 -6.69 17.05
C LEU A 92 -6.79 -7.01 18.07
N SER A 93 -7.25 -8.26 18.07
CA SER A 93 -8.16 -8.76 19.10
C SER A 93 -7.47 -8.79 20.47
N LEU A 94 -8.25 -8.62 21.54
CA LEU A 94 -7.77 -8.75 22.92
C LEU A 94 -7.60 -10.22 23.32
N GLY A 95 -6.68 -10.50 24.24
CA GLY A 95 -6.50 -11.82 24.85
C GLY A 95 -5.30 -12.62 24.33
N GLN A 96 -5.31 -13.93 24.57
CA GLN A 96 -4.29 -14.85 24.08
C GLN A 96 -4.51 -15.15 22.60
N ASN A 97 -3.43 -15.34 21.84
CA ASN A 97 -3.46 -15.57 20.38
C ASN A 97 -4.16 -14.42 19.63
N PRO A 98 -3.61 -13.20 19.67
CA PRO A 98 -4.22 -12.05 19.02
C PRO A 98 -4.38 -12.29 17.51
N LYS A 99 -5.48 -11.78 16.96
CA LYS A 99 -5.86 -11.87 15.56
C LYS A 99 -6.08 -10.49 14.96
N ALA A 100 -5.97 -10.37 13.64
CA ALA A 100 -6.36 -9.15 12.96
C ALA A 100 -7.88 -8.95 13.06
N ALA A 101 -8.32 -7.99 13.86
CA ALA A 101 -9.74 -7.68 14.07
C ALA A 101 -10.26 -6.68 13.03
N ALA A 102 -9.44 -5.71 12.64
CA ALA A 102 -9.81 -4.73 11.62
C ALA A 102 -8.58 -4.10 10.95
N ILE A 103 -8.77 -3.64 9.72
CA ILE A 103 -7.87 -2.70 9.02
C ILE A 103 -8.64 -1.39 8.90
N ILE A 104 -8.04 -0.31 9.39
CA ILE A 104 -8.65 1.02 9.46
C ILE A 104 -7.89 2.03 8.63
N ASP A 105 -8.45 3.23 8.48
CA ASP A 105 -7.85 4.37 7.78
C ASP A 105 -7.68 4.16 6.25
N TRP A 106 -8.78 3.83 5.60
CA TRP A 106 -8.87 3.65 4.13
C TRP A 106 -8.92 4.98 3.35
N ALA A 107 -8.62 6.13 3.97
CA ALA A 107 -8.82 7.43 3.35
C ALA A 107 -7.99 7.63 2.07
N GLN A 108 -6.82 6.98 2.02
CA GLN A 108 -5.89 7.02 0.88
C GLN A 108 -6.06 5.85 -0.09
N ALA A 109 -7.02 4.96 0.16
CA ALA A 109 -7.26 3.78 -0.68
C ALA A 109 -7.65 4.16 -2.10
N GLY A 110 -7.28 3.32 -3.05
CA GLY A 110 -7.53 3.56 -4.47
C GLY A 110 -6.89 2.54 -5.38
N TRP A 111 -6.89 2.85 -6.66
CA TRP A 111 -6.32 2.03 -7.71
C TRP A 111 -4.92 2.49 -8.05
N TYR A 112 -3.92 1.63 -7.82
CA TYR A 112 -2.52 1.92 -8.01
C TYR A 112 -1.80 0.77 -8.73
N PRO A 113 -0.61 1.01 -9.30
CA PRO A 113 0.25 -0.06 -9.79
C PRO A 113 0.59 -1.08 -8.67
N THR A 114 0.73 -2.36 -9.01
CA THR A 114 0.96 -3.45 -8.03
C THR A 114 2.13 -3.25 -7.08
N TYR A 115 3.20 -2.59 -7.52
CA TYR A 115 4.39 -2.32 -6.70
C TYR A 115 4.19 -1.19 -5.68
N TRP A 116 3.23 -0.30 -5.92
CA TRP A 116 3.12 0.98 -5.22
C TRP A 116 2.93 0.85 -3.71
N GLU A 117 2.00 0.00 -3.29
CA GLU A 117 1.62 -0.16 -1.88
C GLU A 117 2.79 -0.65 -1.02
N TYR A 118 3.60 -1.58 -1.55
CA TYR A 118 4.81 -2.05 -0.86
C TYR A 118 5.85 -0.93 -0.78
N CYS A 119 6.16 -0.26 -1.89
CA CYS A 119 7.15 0.81 -1.94
C CYS A 119 6.81 1.98 -1.00
N LYS A 120 5.52 2.35 -0.91
CA LYS A 120 5.05 3.37 0.02
C LYS A 120 5.14 2.90 1.47
N ALA A 121 4.60 1.72 1.79
CA ALA A 121 4.62 1.20 3.15
C ALA A 121 6.04 0.94 3.69
N ARG A 122 7.04 0.80 2.82
CA ARG A 122 8.46 0.78 3.17
C ARG A 122 9.00 2.14 3.64
N ARG A 123 8.46 3.26 3.14
CA ARG A 123 8.98 4.62 3.36
C ARG A 123 8.23 5.40 4.42
N VAL A 124 6.96 5.08 4.67
CA VAL A 124 6.15 5.77 5.70
C VAL A 124 6.66 5.41 7.09
N ARG A 125 7.24 6.39 7.79
CA ARG A 125 7.55 6.28 9.22
C ARG A 125 6.44 6.94 10.03
N VAL A 126 6.06 6.29 11.12
CA VAL A 126 5.12 6.83 12.10
C VAL A 126 5.91 7.56 13.20
N ASP A 127 5.24 8.46 13.92
CA ASP A 127 5.89 9.31 14.92
C ASP A 127 6.67 8.46 15.94
N PRO A 128 8.02 8.64 16.04
CA PRO A 128 8.86 7.85 16.92
C PRO A 128 8.55 8.04 18.41
N TYR A 129 7.82 9.11 18.76
CA TYR A 129 7.33 9.32 20.12
C TYR A 129 6.34 8.23 20.56
N TYR A 130 5.46 7.78 19.65
CA TYR A 130 4.45 6.75 19.93
C TYR A 130 4.90 5.35 19.52
N PHE A 131 5.77 5.24 18.51
CA PHE A 131 6.21 3.97 17.95
C PHE A 131 7.72 3.95 17.77
N ASP A 132 8.43 3.25 18.65
CA ASP A 132 9.90 3.21 18.64
C ASP A 132 10.48 2.80 17.27
N ASN A 133 11.59 3.47 16.88
CA ASN A 133 12.24 3.24 15.58
C ASN A 133 12.69 1.78 15.39
N THR A 134 13.07 1.08 16.45
CA THR A 134 13.45 -0.34 16.38
C THR A 134 12.25 -1.21 16.03
N VAL A 135 11.07 -0.92 16.61
CA VAL A 135 9.82 -1.62 16.31
C VAL A 135 9.36 -1.34 14.88
N GLN A 136 9.52 -0.10 14.43
CA GLN A 136 9.26 0.26 13.03
C GLN A 136 10.19 -0.49 12.08
N GLU A 137 11.49 -0.57 12.39
CA GLU A 137 12.47 -1.29 11.58
C GLU A 137 12.18 -2.80 11.56
N GLU A 138 11.74 -3.38 12.67
CA GLU A 138 11.29 -4.77 12.72
C GLU A 138 10.04 -4.98 11.86
N TRP A 139 9.03 -4.11 11.96
CA TRP A 139 7.88 -4.11 11.06
C TRP A 139 8.34 -4.09 9.61
N PHE A 140 9.32 -3.24 9.32
CA PHE A 140 9.75 -3.08 7.97
C PHE A 140 10.45 -4.32 7.43
N THR A 141 11.52 -4.73 8.08
CA THR A 141 12.39 -5.79 7.60
C THR A 141 11.74 -7.18 7.68
N LYS A 142 10.91 -7.43 8.70
CA LYS A 142 10.47 -8.79 9.05
C LYS A 142 9.03 -9.10 8.70
N TYR A 143 8.11 -8.15 8.87
CA TYR A 143 6.67 -8.40 8.82
C TYR A 143 6.03 -7.88 7.53
N LEU A 144 6.34 -6.67 7.07
CA LEU A 144 5.74 -6.13 5.84
C LEU A 144 5.94 -7.05 4.61
N PRO A 145 7.14 -7.63 4.34
CA PRO A 145 7.36 -8.51 3.20
C PRO A 145 6.54 -9.81 3.25
N ARG A 146 5.95 -10.13 4.40
CA ARG A 146 5.03 -11.28 4.54
C ARG A 146 3.61 -10.90 4.14
N ASN A 147 3.22 -9.64 4.40
CA ASN A 147 1.87 -9.12 4.21
C ASN A 147 1.64 -8.64 2.77
N LEU A 148 2.63 -7.94 2.21
CA LEU A 148 2.61 -7.38 0.86
C LEU A 148 3.67 -8.06 0.00
N ASP A 149 3.36 -8.26 -1.28
CA ASP A 149 4.32 -8.78 -2.25
C ASP A 149 5.50 -7.79 -2.37
N PRO A 150 6.74 -8.20 -2.06
CA PRO A 150 7.89 -7.32 -2.14
C PRO A 150 8.10 -6.83 -3.58
N ALA A 151 8.26 -5.52 -3.72
CA ALA A 151 8.81 -4.91 -4.91
C ALA A 151 10.23 -4.45 -4.59
N ASP A 152 11.11 -4.43 -5.58
CA ASP A 152 12.35 -3.66 -5.46
C ASP A 152 11.94 -2.21 -5.23
N ASP A 153 12.36 -1.63 -4.11
CA ASP A 153 11.98 -0.30 -3.67
C ASP A 153 13.13 0.71 -3.83
N GLU A 154 14.35 0.26 -4.14
CA GLU A 154 15.51 1.09 -4.43
C GLU A 154 15.44 1.68 -5.85
N THR A 155 14.80 0.97 -6.78
CA THR A 155 14.69 1.41 -8.18
C THR A 155 13.34 2.06 -8.55
N TYR A 156 12.31 1.98 -7.69
CA TYR A 156 10.89 2.15 -8.10
C TYR A 156 10.09 3.24 -7.37
N TYR A 157 10.71 4.11 -6.55
CA TYR A 157 9.95 5.17 -5.87
C TYR A 157 10.83 6.38 -5.57
N TYR A 158 10.60 7.44 -6.33
CA TYR A 158 11.01 8.80 -6.06
C TYR A 158 9.71 9.60 -5.89
N PRO A 159 9.39 10.15 -4.70
CA PRO A 159 8.53 11.30 -4.66
C PRO A 159 9.30 12.53 -5.16
#